data_AF-A0A946ESC6-F1
#
_entry.id   AF-A0A946ESC6-F1
#
_cell.length_a   1.000
_cell.length_b   1.000
_cell.length_c   1.000
_cell.angle_alpha   90.00
_cell.angle_beta   90.00
_cell.angle_gamma   90.00
#
_symmetry.space_group_name_H-M   'P 1'
#
loop_
_entity.id
_entity.type
_entity.pdbx_description
1 polymer ?
#
loop_
_entity_poly.entity_id
_entity_poly.type
_entity_poly.pdbx_seq_one_letter_code
_entity_poly.pdbx_strand_id
1 'polypeptide(L)'
;MTVEASDDTDTTGRPEQTFFEDPALDRAFGVVMSLATEVYVLRDRLRAMERLLDEKGVLASDELDREPTPEEIFANEVDRREFTAGLLEHLHARQVSKGAI
;
A
#
# COMPACT_ATOMS: atom_id res chain seq x y z
N MET A 1 9.23 -42.18 -38.67
CA MET A 1 9.60 -42.02 -37.25
C MET A 1 9.59 -40.54 -36.99
N THR A 2 8.40 -40.02 -36.67
CA THR A 2 8.14 -38.59 -36.53
C THR A 2 8.29 -38.27 -35.05
N VAL A 3 9.22 -37.38 -34.73
CA VAL A 3 9.38 -36.87 -33.36
C VAL A 3 8.29 -35.82 -33.18
N GLU A 4 7.25 -36.19 -32.43
CA GLU A 4 6.24 -35.23 -31.96
C GLU A 4 6.89 -34.33 -30.92
N ALA A 5 6.89 -33.03 -31.19
CA ALA A 5 7.27 -32.01 -30.24
C ALA A 5 6.27 -32.03 -29.09
N SER A 6 6.77 -32.33 -27.89
CA SER A 6 6.08 -32.10 -26.63
C SER A 6 5.82 -30.59 -26.51
N ASP A 7 4.57 -30.19 -26.68
CA ASP A 7 4.09 -28.84 -26.41
C ASP A 7 4.11 -28.63 -24.88
N ASP A 8 5.15 -27.94 -24.42
CA ASP A 8 5.38 -27.58 -23.04
C ASP A 8 4.50 -26.37 -22.69
N THR A 9 3.20 -26.60 -22.52
CA THR A 9 2.30 -25.62 -21.88
C THR A 9 2.18 -25.93 -20.39
N ASP A 10 3.27 -25.75 -19.64
CA ASP A 10 3.17 -25.55 -18.20
C ASP A 10 2.65 -24.14 -17.91
N THR A 11 1.32 -23.99 -18.01
CA THR A 11 0.58 -22.82 -17.50
C THR A 11 -0.03 -23.16 -16.15
N THR A 12 0.74 -23.71 -15.21
CA THR A 12 0.24 -23.96 -13.83
C THR A 12 0.24 -22.70 -12.95
N GLY A 13 0.07 -21.52 -13.53
CA GLY A 13 -0.47 -20.38 -12.81
C GLY A 13 -1.93 -20.68 -12.49
N ARG A 14 -2.27 -20.92 -11.21
CA ARG A 14 -3.67 -20.99 -10.80
C ARG A 14 -4.40 -19.75 -11.32
N PRO A 15 -5.62 -19.87 -11.85
CA PRO A 15 -6.38 -18.71 -12.28
C PRO A 15 -6.43 -17.71 -11.14
N GLU A 16 -6.17 -16.44 -11.45
CA GLU A 16 -6.25 -15.34 -10.50
C GLU A 16 -7.64 -15.40 -9.83
N GLN A 17 -7.68 -15.34 -8.50
CA GLN A 17 -8.97 -15.39 -7.80
C GLN A 17 -9.79 -14.16 -8.18
N THR A 18 -10.96 -14.39 -8.78
CA THR A 18 -11.92 -13.35 -9.12
C THR A 18 -12.84 -13.13 -7.93
N PHE A 19 -12.80 -11.95 -7.31
CA PHE A 19 -13.67 -11.58 -6.19
C PHE A 19 -14.83 -10.69 -6.65
N PHE A 20 -14.70 -10.01 -7.79
CA PHE A 20 -15.71 -9.08 -8.32
C PHE A 20 -16.09 -9.40 -9.76
N GLU A 21 -17.32 -9.03 -10.17
CA GLU A 21 -17.78 -9.22 -11.55
C GLU A 21 -17.02 -8.34 -12.56
N ASP A 22 -16.57 -7.15 -12.14
CA ASP A 22 -15.73 -6.28 -12.93
C ASP A 22 -14.24 -6.57 -12.65
N PRO A 23 -13.47 -7.10 -13.63
CA PRO A 23 -12.04 -7.39 -13.45
C PRO A 23 -11.21 -6.16 -13.09
N ALA A 24 -11.69 -4.93 -13.36
CA ALA A 24 -11.02 -3.71 -12.94
C ALA A 24 -11.05 -3.53 -11.42
N LEU A 25 -12.13 -3.96 -10.74
CA LEU A 25 -12.25 -3.92 -9.29
C LEU A 25 -11.33 -4.92 -8.61
N ASP A 26 -11.19 -6.13 -9.16
CA ASP A 26 -10.25 -7.13 -8.66
C ASP A 26 -8.81 -6.63 -8.73
N ARG A 27 -8.40 -6.03 -9.85
CA ARG A 27 -7.06 -5.44 -9.99
C ARG A 27 -6.85 -4.27 -9.03
N ALA A 28 -7.84 -3.39 -8.88
CA ALA A 28 -7.76 -2.26 -7.95
C ALA A 28 -7.62 -2.77 -6.51
N PHE A 29 -8.37 -3.80 -6.13
CA PHE A 29 -8.28 -4.43 -4.83
C PHE A 29 -6.90 -5.10 -4.61
N GLY A 30 -6.36 -5.79 -5.61
CA GLY A 30 -5.00 -6.34 -5.58
C GLY A 30 -3.94 -5.26 -5.30
N VAL A 31 -4.05 -4.10 -5.95
CA VAL A 31 -3.16 -2.94 -5.69
C VAL A 31 -3.33 -2.42 -4.26
N VAL A 32 -4.56 -2.28 -3.76
CA VAL A 32 -4.83 -1.87 -2.37
C VAL A 32 -4.22 -2.84 -1.36
N MET A 33 -4.36 -4.14 -1.60
CA MET A 33 -3.80 -5.17 -0.72
C MET A 33 -2.27 -5.14 -0.75
N SER A 34 -1.65 -5.00 -1.92
CA SER A 34 -0.20 -4.82 -2.04
C SER A 34 0.28 -3.58 -1.29
N LEU A 35 -0.41 -2.44 -1.43
CA LEU A 35 -0.09 -1.23 -0.69
C LEU A 35 -0.23 -1.43 0.83
N ALA A 36 -1.28 -2.12 1.29
CA ALA A 36 -1.46 -2.43 2.70
C ALA A 36 -0.30 -3.28 3.26
N THR A 37 0.21 -4.24 2.48
CA THR A 37 1.41 -5.01 2.82
C THR A 37 2.64 -4.11 2.95
N GLU A 38 2.88 -3.25 1.96
CA GLU A 38 4.03 -2.31 2.01
C GLU A 38 3.92 -1.32 3.18
N VAL A 39 2.72 -0.84 3.50
CA VAL A 39 2.46 0.00 4.68
C VAL A 39 2.81 -0.76 5.97
N TYR A 40 2.46 -2.05 6.06
CA TYR A 40 2.83 -2.85 7.23
C TYR A 40 4.35 -3.04 7.34
N VAL A 41 5.04 -3.31 6.23
CA VAL A 41 6.51 -3.41 6.19
C VAL A 41 7.17 -2.11 6.66
N LEU A 42 6.65 -0.95 6.21
CA LEU A 42 7.14 0.34 6.67
C LEU A 42 6.93 0.53 8.18
N ARG A 43 5.75 0.16 8.71
CA ARG A 43 5.47 0.21 10.15
C ARG A 43 6.38 -0.70 10.96
N ASP A 44 6.68 -1.89 10.46
CA ASP A 44 7.60 -2.82 11.13
C ASP A 44 9.04 -2.26 11.17
N ARG A 45 9.48 -1.66 10.05
CA ARG A 45 10.78 -0.97 9.99
C ARG A 45 10.85 0.21 10.96
N LEU A 46 9.79 1.00 11.09
CA LEU A 46 9.72 2.09 12.08
C LEU A 46 9.85 1.54 13.50
N ARG A 47 9.08 0.52 13.88
CA ARG A 47 9.21 -0.13 15.20
C ARG A 47 10.61 -0.67 15.47
N ALA A 48 11.27 -1.23 14.45
CA ALA A 48 12.65 -1.68 14.57
C ALA A 48 13.62 -0.51 14.81
N MET A 49 13.42 0.61 14.12
CA MET A 49 14.21 1.83 14.34
C MET A 49 13.98 2.40 15.75
N GLU A 50 12.73 2.50 16.19
CA GLU A 50 12.36 2.99 17.53
C GLU A 50 13.02 2.15 18.63
N ARG A 51 12.91 0.82 18.55
CA ARG A 51 13.58 -0.10 19.48
C ARG A 51 15.10 0.09 19.50
N LEU A 52 15.72 0.23 18.33
CA LEU A 52 17.17 0.44 18.25
C LEU A 52 17.62 1.80 18.81
N LEU A 53 16.78 2.84 18.72
CA LEU A 53 17.04 4.15 19.31
C LEU A 53 16.90 4.12 20.84
N ASP A 54 15.89 3.41 21.34
CA ASP A 54 15.66 3.19 22.77
C ASP A 54 16.79 2.38 23.41
N GLU A 55 17.19 1.26 22.79
CA GLU A 55 18.34 0.44 23.21
C GLU A 55 19.65 1.24 23.28
N LYS A 56 19.78 2.27 22.45
CA LYS A 56 20.95 3.17 22.43
C LYS A 56 20.80 4.38 23.34
N GLY A 57 19.66 4.55 24.02
CA GLY A 57 19.35 5.67 24.89
C GLY A 57 19.25 7.02 24.15
N VAL A 58 18.91 7.00 22.86
CA VAL A 58 18.78 8.22 22.04
C VAL A 58 17.39 8.83 22.14
N LEU A 59 16.36 7.98 22.19
CA LEU A 59 14.96 8.37 22.24
C LEU A 59 14.23 7.32 23.06
N ALA A 60 13.50 7.75 24.09
CA ALA A 60 12.71 6.83 24.90
C ALA A 60 11.45 6.42 24.12
N SER A 61 11.11 5.13 24.14
CA SER A 61 9.96 4.60 23.41
C SER A 61 8.63 5.25 23.80
N ASP A 62 8.46 5.62 25.07
CA ASP A 62 7.27 6.31 25.59
C ASP A 62 7.13 7.76 25.09
N GLU A 63 8.23 8.39 24.69
CA GLU A 63 8.24 9.76 24.16
C GLU A 63 7.60 9.84 22.76
N LEU A 64 7.56 8.73 22.02
CA LEU A 64 6.87 8.64 20.73
C LEU A 64 5.38 8.30 20.87
N ASP A 65 4.99 7.61 21.94
CA ASP A 65 3.61 7.23 22.20
C ASP A 65 2.76 8.37 22.81
N ARG A 66 3.39 9.50 23.15
CA ARG A 66 2.69 10.65 23.70
C ARG A 66 1.80 11.32 22.65
N GLU A 67 0.72 11.93 23.12
CA GLU A 67 -0.08 12.80 22.26
C GLU A 67 0.77 13.97 21.75
N PRO A 68 0.70 14.30 20.44
CA PRO A 68 1.37 15.47 19.90
C PRO A 68 0.89 16.75 20.58
N THR A 69 1.81 17.67 20.83
CA THR A 69 1.49 19.00 21.37
C THR A 69 0.73 19.84 20.32
N PRO A 70 -0.03 20.87 20.73
CA PRO A 70 -0.68 21.78 19.79
C PRO A 70 0.30 22.43 18.79
N GLU A 71 1.53 22.70 19.22
CA GLU A 71 2.59 23.25 18.36
C GLU A 71 3.02 22.25 17.28
N GLU A 72 3.24 20.98 17.64
CA GLU A 72 3.58 19.92 16.70
C GLU A 72 2.44 19.64 15.72
N ILE A 73 1.19 19.66 16.20
CA ILE A 73 0.00 19.51 15.35
C ILE A 73 -0.06 20.62 14.30
N PHE A 74 0.21 21.86 14.72
CA PHE A 74 0.22 23.02 13.83
C PHE A 74 1.39 22.96 12.83
N ALA A 75 2.59 22.58 13.30
CA ALA A 75 3.76 22.43 12.44
C ALA A 75 3.55 21.40 11.33
N ASN A 76 2.80 20.33 11.61
CA ASN A 76 2.49 19.26 10.66
C ASN A 76 1.21 19.51 9.84
N GLU A 77 0.51 20.63 10.05
CA GLU A 77 -0.80 20.87 9.43
C GLU A 77 -0.71 20.95 7.90
N VAL A 78 0.29 21.67 7.38
CA VAL A 78 0.49 21.85 5.94
C VAL A 78 0.81 20.52 5.26
N ASP A 79 1.78 19.78 5.78
CA ASP A 79 2.19 18.48 5.24
C ASP A 79 1.02 17.48 5.24
N ARG A 80 0.30 17.37 6.36
CA ARG A 80 -0.89 16.50 6.47
C ARG A 80 -1.97 16.90 5.46
N ARG A 81 -2.20 18.19 5.26
CA ARG A 81 -3.18 18.70 4.29
C ARG A 81 -2.76 18.38 2.86
N GLU A 82 -1.49 18.59 2.50
CA GLU A 82 -0.96 18.29 1.16
C GLU A 82 -1.01 16.79 0.87
N PHE A 83 -0.59 15.97 1.82
CA PHE A 83 -0.70 14.51 1.73
C PHE A 83 -2.15 14.06 1.52
N THR A 84 -3.08 14.57 2.34
CA THR A 84 -4.50 14.23 2.24
C THR A 84 -5.09 14.70 0.91
N ALA A 85 -4.73 15.91 0.44
CA ALA A 85 -5.21 16.44 -0.83
C ALA A 85 -4.72 15.60 -2.02
N GLY A 86 -3.43 15.24 -2.05
CA GLY A 86 -2.88 14.38 -3.10
C GLY A 86 -3.50 12.98 -3.12
N LEU A 87 -3.80 12.42 -1.94
CA LEU A 87 -4.51 11.14 -1.85
C LEU A 87 -5.94 11.22 -2.40
N LEU A 88 -6.67 12.30 -2.06
CA LEU A 88 -8.06 12.48 -2.47
C LEU A 88 -8.21 12.95 -3.92
N GLU A 89 -7.19 13.57 -4.53
CA GLU A 89 -7.21 14.01 -5.93
C GLU A 89 -7.58 12.86 -6.88
N HIS A 90 -7.08 11.65 -6.61
CA HIS A 90 -7.35 10.46 -7.42
C HIS A 90 -8.80 9.97 -7.31
N LEU A 91 -9.53 10.33 -6.26
CA LEU A 91 -10.96 10.03 -6.08
C LEU A 91 -11.86 11.06 -6.79
N HIS A 92 -11.38 12.31 -6.94
CA HIS A 92 -12.09 13.39 -7.62
C HIS A 92 -11.85 13.43 -9.13
N ALA A 93 -10.78 12.79 -9.59
CA ALA A 93 -10.60 12.42 -10.99
C ALA A 93 -11.74 11.46 -11.37
N ARG A 94 -12.85 12.04 -11.85
CA ARG A 94 -14.02 11.32 -12.37
C ARG A 94 -13.53 10.07 -13.08
N GLN A 95 -13.91 8.90 -12.57
CA GLN A 95 -13.74 7.64 -13.27
C GLN A 95 -14.50 7.76 -14.58
N VAL A 96 -13.82 8.25 -15.62
CA VAL A 96 -14.27 8.12 -16.98
C VAL A 96 -13.86 6.71 -17.39
N SER A 97 -14.49 5.69 -16.80
CA SER A 97 -14.60 4.44 -17.52
C SER A 97 -15.47 4.76 -18.73
N LYS A 98 -14.82 5.16 -19.82
CA LYS A 98 -15.38 4.90 -21.14
C LYS A 98 -15.31 3.40 -21.32
N GLY A 99 -16.24 2.69 -20.67
CA GLY A 99 -16.72 1.42 -21.18
C GLY A 99 -17.33 1.73 -22.53
N ALA A 100 -16.54 1.58 -23.57
CA ALA A 100 -16.97 1.70 -24.95
C ALA A 100 -18.01 0.60 -25.24
N ILE A 101 -19.17 1.07 -25.70
CA ILE A 101 -20.09 0.52 -26.73
C ILE A 101 -20.03 -0.98 -26.97
#